data_AF-A0A1T5F4P9-F1
#
_entry.id   AF-A0A1T5F4P9-F1
#
_cell.length_a   1.000
_cell.length_b   1.000
_cell.length_c   1.000
_cell.angle_alpha   90.00
_cell.angle_beta   90.00
_cell.angle_gamma   90.00
#
_symmetry.space_group_name_H-M   'P 1'
#
loop_
_entity.id
_entity.type
_entity.pdbx_description
1 polymer ?
#
loop_
_entity_poly.entity_id
_entity_poly.type
_entity_poly.pdbx_seq_one_letter_code
_entity_poly.pdbx_strand_id
1 'polypeptide(L)'
;MINQTIQKVHIVGISTRTINTNGQSAIDIESLWQKFWTEEIQNQIPNKISEEIYAVYTDYETDFTGEYTTVIGVPVQSLGEIPEGMTVITIEAATYYKIVSKGKMPEAIGNTWLAIWSD
;
A
#
# COMPACT_ATOMS: atom_id res chain seq x y z
N MET A 1 15.50 -13.57 9.74
CA MET A 1 14.63 -13.63 8.55
C MET A 1 13.41 -14.46 8.92
N ILE A 2 12.20 -13.91 8.79
CA ILE A 2 10.96 -14.55 9.28
C ILE A 2 9.94 -14.50 8.14
N ASN A 3 9.53 -15.67 7.67
CA ASN A 3 8.38 -15.79 6.78
C ASN A 3 7.11 -15.51 7.58
N GLN A 4 6.21 -14.70 7.04
CA GLN A 4 4.91 -14.42 7.63
C GLN A 4 3.81 -14.88 6.69
N THR A 5 2.92 -15.74 7.18
CA THR A 5 1.68 -16.04 6.48
C THR A 5 0.68 -14.92 6.73
N ILE A 6 0.19 -14.32 5.65
CA ILE A 6 -0.91 -13.35 5.68
C ILE A 6 -2.16 -14.11 5.23
N GLN A 7 -3.24 -14.04 6.01
CA GLN A 7 -4.54 -14.59 5.63
C GLN A 7 -5.21 -13.68 4.61
N LYS A 8 -6.21 -14.21 3.91
CA LYS A 8 -6.98 -13.40 2.95
C LYS A 8 -7.51 -12.14 3.63
N VAL A 9 -7.24 -10.98 3.05
CA VAL A 9 -7.67 -9.68 3.57
C VAL A 9 -8.10 -8.75 2.43
N HIS A 10 -9.15 -7.99 2.68
CA HIS A 10 -9.65 -6.96 1.77
C HIS A 10 -9.17 -5.60 2.24
N ILE A 11 -8.53 -4.84 1.37
CA ILE A 11 -8.07 -3.47 1.61
C ILE A 11 -8.94 -2.53 0.76
N VAL A 12 -9.48 -1.49 1.39
CA VAL A 12 -10.22 -0.40 0.72
C VAL A 12 -9.46 0.89 0.96
N GLY A 13 -9.33 1.72 -0.07
CA GLY A 13 -8.59 2.98 0.02
C GLY A 13 -8.53 3.76 -1.28
N ILE A 14 -7.55 4.65 -1.40
CA ILE A 14 -7.30 5.43 -2.63
C ILE A 14 -6.05 4.92 -3.34
N SER A 15 -5.99 5.13 -4.66
CA SER A 15 -4.90 4.62 -5.50
C SER A 15 -4.27 5.68 -6.40
N THR A 16 -3.03 5.45 -6.80
CA THR A 16 -2.39 6.14 -7.93
C THR A 16 -1.65 5.15 -8.81
N ARG A 17 -1.58 5.43 -10.11
CA ARG A 17 -0.74 4.72 -11.08
C ARG A 17 0.58 5.47 -11.20
N THR A 18 1.71 4.78 -11.10
CA THR A 18 3.03 5.42 -11.08
C THR A 18 4.12 4.52 -11.65
N ILE A 19 5.35 5.04 -11.73
CA ILE A 19 6.54 4.36 -12.26
C ILE A 19 7.78 4.79 -11.46
N ASN A 20 8.77 3.90 -11.33
CA ASN A 20 10.01 4.20 -10.59
C ASN A 20 10.95 5.17 -11.32
N THR A 21 10.80 5.29 -12.65
CA THR A 21 11.67 6.09 -13.51
C THR A 21 11.72 7.55 -13.06
N ASN A 22 12.94 8.11 -13.01
CA ASN A 22 13.20 9.49 -12.60
C ASN A 22 12.65 9.88 -11.20
N GLY A 23 12.36 8.90 -10.34
CA GLY A 23 11.81 9.16 -9.00
C GLY A 23 10.34 9.56 -8.98
N GLN A 24 9.60 9.35 -10.08
CA GLN A 24 8.18 9.71 -10.20
C GLN A 24 7.32 9.06 -9.09
N SER A 25 7.58 7.80 -8.77
CA SER A 25 6.88 7.08 -7.70
C SER A 25 7.01 7.72 -6.33
N ALA A 26 8.15 8.34 -6.00
CA ALA A 26 8.30 9.04 -4.73
C ALA A 26 7.33 10.23 -4.62
N ILE A 27 7.17 10.99 -5.71
CA ILE A 27 6.30 12.18 -5.78
C ILE A 27 4.82 11.76 -5.70
N ASP A 28 4.43 10.76 -6.49
CA ASP A 28 3.04 10.32 -6.56
C ASP A 28 2.58 9.66 -5.26
N ILE A 29 3.44 8.83 -4.65
CA ILE A 29 3.14 8.14 -3.40
C ILE A 29 3.11 9.14 -2.23
N GLU A 30 4.01 10.13 -2.19
CA GLU A 30 3.94 11.21 -1.20
C GLU A 30 2.63 11.99 -1.33
N SER A 31 2.23 12.34 -2.54
CA SER A 31 0.96 13.04 -2.80
C SER A 31 -0.24 12.19 -2.40
N LEU A 32 -0.20 10.87 -2.65
CA LEU A 32 -1.26 9.94 -2.23
C LEU A 32 -1.37 9.87 -0.69
N TRP A 33 -0.25 9.82 0.03
CA TRP A 33 -0.24 9.88 1.50
C TRP A 33 -0.78 11.21 2.03
N GLN A 34 -0.36 12.34 1.45
CA GLN A 34 -0.87 13.66 1.84
C GLN A 34 -2.39 13.73 1.68
N LYS A 35 -2.92 13.23 0.56
CA LYS A 35 -4.36 13.12 0.33
C LYS A 35 -5.04 12.23 1.36
N PHE A 36 -4.50 11.03 1.60
CA PHE A 36 -5.04 10.06 2.55
C PHE A 36 -5.27 10.68 3.93
N TRP A 37 -4.28 11.42 4.43
CA TRP A 37 -4.37 12.08 5.74
C TRP A 37 -5.22 13.34 5.75
N THR A 38 -5.09 14.19 4.74
CA THR A 38 -5.80 15.49 4.68
C THR A 38 -7.31 15.30 4.52
N GLU A 39 -7.72 14.33 3.72
CA GLU A 39 -9.13 14.01 3.48
C GLU A 39 -9.69 12.99 4.49
N GLU A 40 -8.88 12.56 5.45
CA GLU A 40 -9.23 11.54 6.45
C GLU A 40 -9.87 10.28 5.82
N ILE A 41 -9.25 9.77 4.75
CA ILE A 41 -9.80 8.65 3.96
C ILE A 41 -10.16 7.44 4.83
N GLN A 42 -9.35 7.14 5.84
CA GLN A 42 -9.60 6.06 6.81
C GLN A 42 -10.88 6.22 7.63
N ASN A 43 -11.41 7.44 7.77
CA ASN A 43 -12.65 7.72 8.49
C ASN A 43 -13.87 7.57 7.57
N GLN A 44 -13.68 7.60 6.26
CA GLN A 44 -14.74 7.45 5.27
C GLN A 44 -15.06 5.98 4.96
N ILE A 45 -14.19 5.05 5.37
CA ILE A 45 -14.30 3.63 5.03
C ILE A 45 -15.07 2.88 6.14
N PRO A 46 -16.23 2.26 5.85
CA PRO A 46 -16.98 1.48 6.82
C PRO A 46 -16.38 0.08 7.03
N ASN A 47 -16.83 -0.62 8.07
CA ASN A 47 -16.53 -2.04 8.32
C ASN A 47 -15.03 -2.38 8.44
N LYS A 48 -14.22 -1.43 8.95
CA LYS A 48 -12.80 -1.65 9.24
C LYS A 48 -12.63 -2.78 10.26
N ILE A 49 -11.68 -3.69 10.00
CA ILE A 49 -11.30 -4.73 10.99
C ILE A 49 -10.19 -4.25 11.93
N SER A 50 -9.47 -3.19 11.56
CA SER A 50 -8.46 -2.55 12.39
C SER A 50 -8.13 -1.15 11.85
N GLU A 51 -7.37 -0.39 12.62
CA GLU A 51 -6.80 0.90 12.21
C GLU A 51 -5.41 0.76 11.55
N GLU A 52 -4.97 -0.46 11.23
CA GLU A 52 -3.74 -0.66 10.47
C GLU A 52 -3.89 -0.11 9.05
N ILE A 53 -2.87 0.59 8.57
CA ILE A 53 -2.85 1.14 7.22
C ILE A 53 -1.90 0.32 6.36
N TYR A 54 -2.38 -0.04 5.17
CA TYR A 54 -1.67 -0.82 4.18
C TYR A 54 -1.33 0.07 2.99
N ALA A 55 -0.06 0.07 2.60
CA ALA A 55 0.38 0.54 1.29
C ALA A 55 0.69 -0.69 0.43
N VAL A 56 -0.17 -0.96 -0.54
CA VAL A 56 -0.11 -2.14 -1.40
C VAL A 56 0.37 -1.72 -2.78
N TYR A 57 1.37 -2.43 -3.30
CA TYR A 57 1.92 -2.25 -4.63
C TYR A 57 1.46 -3.42 -5.51
N THR A 58 0.74 -3.14 -6.59
CA THR A 58 0.01 -4.14 -7.38
C THR A 58 -0.11 -3.72 -8.84
N ASP A 59 -0.69 -4.60 -9.65
CA ASP A 59 -1.04 -4.36 -11.06
C ASP A 59 0.14 -3.88 -11.90
N TYR A 60 1.31 -4.45 -11.61
CA TYR A 60 2.54 -4.22 -12.37
C TYR A 60 2.31 -4.54 -13.85
N GLU A 61 2.62 -3.58 -14.72
CA GLU A 61 2.56 -3.77 -16.18
C GLU A 61 3.55 -4.85 -16.63
N THR A 62 4.76 -4.81 -16.06
CA THR A 62 5.84 -5.74 -16.36
C THR A 62 6.49 -6.20 -15.06
N ASP A 63 7.57 -5.54 -14.67
CA ASP A 63 8.37 -5.79 -13.47
C ASP A 63 8.58 -4.46 -12.72
N PHE A 64 9.71 -4.32 -12.03
CA PHE A 64 10.07 -3.11 -11.30
C PHE A 64 10.34 -1.88 -12.19
N THR A 65 10.47 -2.06 -13.51
CA THR A 65 10.68 -1.00 -14.50
C THR A 65 9.40 -0.47 -15.12
N GLY A 66 8.31 -1.24 -15.07
CA GLY A 66 7.01 -0.87 -15.61
C GLY A 66 6.19 -0.01 -14.67
N GLU A 67 5.05 0.47 -15.17
CA GLU A 67 4.07 1.13 -14.31
C GLU A 67 3.41 0.14 -13.35
N TYR A 68 3.01 0.63 -12.18
CA TYR A 68 2.28 -0.13 -11.18
C TYR A 68 1.30 0.76 -10.42
N THR A 69 0.35 0.13 -9.74
CA THR A 69 -0.63 0.81 -8.92
C THR A 69 -0.18 0.76 -7.45
N THR A 70 -0.20 1.89 -6.78
CA THR A 70 -0.08 1.95 -5.31
C THR A 70 -1.44 2.25 -4.70
N VAL A 71 -1.87 1.45 -3.73
CA VAL A 71 -3.11 1.63 -2.97
C VAL A 71 -2.77 1.90 -1.51
N ILE A 72 -3.28 2.98 -0.94
CA ILE A 72 -3.19 3.27 0.49
C ILE A 72 -4.59 3.14 1.09
N GLY A 73 -4.74 2.23 2.04
CA GLY A 73 -6.05 1.86 2.57
C GLY A 73 -6.00 1.14 3.90
N VAL A 74 -7.17 0.73 4.36
CA VAL A 74 -7.38 0.00 5.62
C VAL A 74 -8.06 -1.33 5.35
N PRO A 75 -7.84 -2.34 6.20
CA PRO A 75 -8.46 -3.64 6.01
C PRO A 75 -9.93 -3.61 6.45
N VAL A 76 -10.80 -4.25 5.67
CA VAL A 76 -12.25 -4.32 5.92
C VAL A 76 -12.75 -5.75 5.99
N GLN A 77 -13.85 -5.94 6.71
CA GLN A 77 -14.44 -7.27 6.93
C GLN A 77 -15.17 -7.78 5.68
N SER A 78 -15.76 -6.87 4.90
CA SER A 78 -16.55 -7.20 3.72
C SER A 78 -16.52 -6.08 2.69
N LEU A 79 -16.88 -6.41 1.45
CA LEU A 79 -16.96 -5.49 0.31
C LEU A 79 -18.40 -5.02 0.03
N GLY A 80 -19.30 -5.15 1.02
CA GLY A 80 -20.74 -4.87 0.83
C GLY A 80 -21.06 -3.38 0.64
N GLU A 81 -20.28 -2.49 1.23
CA GLU A 81 -20.42 -1.05 1.12
C GLU A 81 -19.04 -0.43 0.89
N ILE A 82 -18.81 0.05 -0.32
CA ILE A 82 -17.55 0.69 -0.73
C ILE A 82 -17.89 2.14 -1.10
N PRO A 83 -17.31 3.14 -0.40
CA PRO A 83 -17.52 4.54 -0.75
C PRO A 83 -17.10 4.84 -2.20
N GLU A 84 -17.78 5.80 -2.82
CA GLU A 84 -17.44 6.23 -4.19
C GLU A 84 -16.00 6.74 -4.27
N GLY A 85 -15.31 6.41 -5.36
CA GLY A 85 -13.92 6.82 -5.59
C GLY A 85 -12.88 5.98 -4.84
N MET A 86 -13.28 4.93 -4.13
CA MET A 86 -12.36 4.00 -3.46
C MET A 86 -11.98 2.83 -4.36
N THR A 87 -10.72 2.40 -4.22
CA THR A 87 -10.16 1.19 -4.82
C THR A 87 -10.20 0.05 -3.82
N VAL A 88 -10.47 -1.16 -4.34
CA VAL A 88 -10.48 -2.39 -3.55
C VAL A 88 -9.37 -3.32 -4.02
N ILE A 89 -8.59 -3.82 -3.06
CA ILE A 89 -7.63 -4.89 -3.28
C ILE A 89 -7.97 -6.07 -2.37
N THR A 90 -7.92 -7.28 -2.93
CA THR A 90 -7.96 -8.50 -2.15
C THR A 90 -6.58 -9.14 -2.18
N ILE A 91 -5.94 -9.20 -1.02
CA ILE A 91 -4.71 -9.95 -0.84
C ILE A 91 -5.12 -11.37 -0.48
N GLU A 92 -4.85 -12.34 -1.35
CA GLU A 92 -5.13 -13.75 -1.07
C GLU A 92 -4.16 -14.31 -0.04
N ALA A 93 -4.56 -15.39 0.64
CA ALA A 93 -3.72 -16.00 1.66
C ALA A 93 -2.41 -16.53 1.06
N ALA A 94 -1.28 -16.02 1.54
CA ALA A 94 0.04 -16.38 1.04
C ALA A 94 1.13 -16.19 2.10
N THR A 95 2.31 -16.73 1.84
CA THR A 95 3.49 -16.56 2.69
C THR A 95 4.40 -15.51 2.08
N TYR A 96 4.71 -14.48 2.87
CA TYR A 96 5.52 -13.35 2.47
C TYR A 96 6.84 -13.34 3.23
N TYR A 97 7.88 -12.80 2.58
CA TYR A 97 9.11 -12.44 3.25
C TYR A 97 8.90 -11.13 4.01
N LYS A 98 9.03 -11.15 5.35
CA LYS A 98 8.82 -9.97 6.17
C LYS A 98 10.13 -9.25 6.47
N ILE A 99 10.18 -7.97 6.12
CA ILE A 99 11.22 -7.03 6.53
C ILE A 99 10.60 -5.99 7.44
N VAL A 100 11.22 -5.75 8.60
CA VAL A 100 10.78 -4.72 9.55
C VAL A 100 11.68 -3.51 9.41
N SER A 101 11.14 -2.43 8.85
CA SER A 101 11.79 -1.13 8.83
C SER A 101 11.67 -0.44 10.20
N LYS A 102 12.74 0.19 10.69
CA LYS A 102 12.74 0.97 11.93
C LYS A 102 13.52 2.25 11.73
N GLY A 103 12.95 3.37 12.14
CA GLY A 103 13.61 4.67 12.09
C GLY A 103 12.62 5.81 11.87
N LYS A 104 13.15 6.97 11.48
CA LYS A 104 12.34 8.16 11.20
C LYS A 104 11.59 7.98 9.88
N MET A 105 10.27 8.20 9.91
CA MET A 105 9.46 8.22 8.69
C MET A 105 9.58 9.58 7.97
N PRO A 106 9.55 9.61 6.62
CA PRO A 106 9.53 8.49 5.69
C PRO A 106 10.93 7.93 5.31
N GLU A 107 12.01 8.52 5.83
CA GLU A 107 13.39 8.14 5.47
C GLU A 107 13.70 6.64 5.67
N ALA A 108 13.27 6.07 6.79
CA ALA A 108 13.53 4.67 7.13
C ALA A 108 12.92 3.69 6.12
N ILE A 109 11.70 3.97 5.64
CA ILE A 109 11.04 3.09 4.67
C ILE A 109 11.71 3.21 3.29
N GLY A 110 12.12 4.42 2.89
CA GLY A 110 12.89 4.65 1.66
C GLY A 110 14.22 3.88 1.67
N ASN A 111 14.98 3.99 2.77
CA ASN A 111 16.23 3.25 2.94
C ASN A 111 16.02 1.73 2.94
N THR A 112 14.90 1.25 3.50
CA THR A 112 14.57 -0.18 3.50
C THR A 112 14.29 -0.68 2.09
N TRP A 113 13.58 0.10 1.27
CA TRP A 113 13.39 -0.23 -0.14
C TRP A 113 14.71 -0.24 -0.91
N LEU A 114 15.58 0.76 -0.73
CA LEU A 114 16.91 0.75 -1.38
C LEU A 114 17.73 -0.50 -1.03
N ALA A 115 17.65 -0.98 0.21
CA ALA A 115 18.30 -2.22 0.62
C ALA A 115 17.68 -3.45 -0.08
N ILE A 116 16.35 -3.56 -0.13
CA ILE A 116 15.63 -4.66 -0.83
C ILE A 116 16.05 -4.75 -2.30
N TRP A 117 16.24 -3.61 -2.96
CA TRP A 117 16.62 -3.55 -4.37
C TRP A 117 18.11 -3.83 -4.62
N SER A 118 18.93 -3.82 -3.56
CA SER A 118 20.36 -4.08 -3.65
C SER A 118 20.71 -5.56 -3.38
N ASP A 119 19.74 -6.36 -2.93
CA ASP A 119 19.85 -7.80 -2.71
C ASP A 119 19.61 -8.60 -4.02
#